data_AF-A0A9D6DPG7-F1
#
_entry.id   AF-A0A9D6DPG7-F1
#
_cell.length_a   1.000
_cell.length_b   1.000
_cell.length_c   1.000
_cell.angle_alpha   90.00
_cell.angle_beta   90.00
_cell.angle_gamma   90.00
#
_symmetry.space_group_name_H-M   'P 1'
#
loop_
_entity.id
_entity.type
_entity.pdbx_description
1 polymer ?
#
loop_
_entity_poly.entity_id
_entity_poly.type
_entity_poly.pdbx_seq_one_letter_code
_entity_poly.pdbx_strand_id
1 'polypeptide(L)'
;MRTKHFFSFLIMGFAAVGAFIFVNNVFGQETAGEAGIQYPVQELGDCKSKDDCKSYCDNPENLRACVDFAEENNLMSEEEVEMANNFIKAGGKGPGGCGTKDSCETYCNDMNHLDECVSFAEKNNLMSPQELAEAKKVQKAIASGVKAPPCGNKKACDAYCEESDHMEECIIFAKEAGFLEGEELEGAEKVLAAVKRGVKPPPCRGKDACDAYCSAPDNMEVCMNFAMEAGMMSDQEKANSQKMLAAIKNGINPPKCKGKEGCDNYCGQEEHFEECTNFAVAAGFMSEEDAAMARKTGGKGPGDCKGKEECEAFCNDLANQQACFNFAKDNGLISEEDLKQMEEGNQRFNESLQQAPSEVINCLNFEIGADTMEKIKSGEMMPFQDNGEKVRACFEKMGPPQGEGGYSEGGSIPPGDEFQKQTGPGGCQSPEECEDYCQSHQEECGAPPQQQSPMDQPQYPNEPSDNFQSGGSGPGMPPSSGEFGPGQQYPMNPIPCEGEGCQAPAEYQQPPAEFQLPPAPEQNSAPGSFPEPAPAPSGSLNSNSFLSSVVQALNFLVH
;
A
#
# COMPACT_ATOMS: atom_id res chain seq x y z
N MET A 1 -15.27 -18.21 -28.38
CA MET A 1 -15.69 -19.53 -28.89
C MET A 1 -15.00 -20.58 -28.02
N ARG A 2 -15.69 -21.19 -27.03
CA ARG A 2 -16.25 -22.57 -27.04
C ARG A 2 -15.32 -23.55 -27.80
N THR A 3 -14.81 -24.63 -27.21
CA THR A 3 -15.55 -25.65 -26.43
C THR A 3 -14.55 -26.54 -25.64
N LYS A 4 -14.72 -26.63 -24.32
CA LYS A 4 -14.45 -27.86 -23.54
C LYS A 4 -15.52 -28.87 -23.94
N HIS A 5 -15.22 -30.17 -24.07
CA HIS A 5 -16.08 -31.27 -23.58
C HIS A 5 -15.53 -32.66 -23.91
N PHE A 6 -15.53 -33.51 -22.87
CA PHE A 6 -15.93 -34.92 -22.91
C PHE A 6 -15.11 -35.88 -23.78
N PHE A 7 -14.30 -36.75 -23.16
CA PHE A 7 -14.70 -38.13 -22.90
C PHE A 7 -13.59 -38.82 -22.08
N SER A 8 -13.77 -38.79 -20.75
CA SER A 8 -13.39 -39.92 -19.92
C SER A 8 -14.33 -41.07 -20.28
N PHE A 9 -13.78 -42.26 -20.55
CA PHE A 9 -14.22 -43.55 -19.99
C PHE A 9 -13.98 -44.74 -20.94
N LEU A 10 -13.39 -45.79 -20.33
CA LEU A 10 -13.54 -47.23 -20.61
C LEU A 10 -12.80 -47.78 -21.85
N ILE A 11 -12.17 -48.96 -21.87
CA ILE A 11 -11.89 -50.04 -20.93
C ILE A 11 -10.96 -51.01 -21.69
N MET A 12 -10.09 -51.69 -20.95
CA MET A 12 -9.48 -53.02 -21.18
C MET A 12 -9.33 -53.60 -22.60
N GLY A 13 -8.09 -54.03 -22.85
CA GLY A 13 -7.82 -55.46 -23.04
C GLY A 13 -7.58 -55.91 -24.47
N PHE A 14 -6.36 -56.33 -24.77
CA PHE A 14 -6.04 -57.74 -25.01
C PHE A 14 -4.54 -57.94 -25.18
N ALA A 15 -4.01 -58.92 -24.45
CA ALA A 15 -2.68 -59.46 -24.65
C ALA A 15 -2.61 -60.24 -25.97
N ALA A 16 -1.50 -60.10 -26.70
CA ALA A 16 -1.02 -61.16 -27.59
C ALA A 16 0.50 -61.04 -27.76
N VAL A 17 1.15 -62.12 -27.33
CA VAL A 17 2.56 -62.47 -27.45
C VAL A 17 2.99 -62.49 -28.91
N GLY A 18 4.16 -61.92 -29.21
CA GLY A 18 4.86 -62.09 -30.47
C GLY A 18 6.36 -61.88 -30.27
N ALA A 19 7.06 -62.94 -29.90
CA ALA A 19 8.51 -62.97 -29.84
C ALA A 19 9.11 -62.80 -31.25
N PHE A 20 9.92 -61.77 -31.45
CA PHE A 20 10.97 -61.76 -32.46
C PHE A 20 12.25 -61.22 -31.82
N ILE A 21 13.16 -62.13 -31.50
CA ILE A 21 14.57 -61.83 -31.32
C ILE A 21 15.21 -61.96 -32.70
N PHE A 22 15.78 -60.88 -33.21
CA PHE A 22 17.02 -60.94 -33.97
C PHE A 22 17.96 -59.83 -33.49
N VAL A 23 19.17 -60.25 -33.20
CA VAL A 23 20.24 -59.54 -32.48
C VAL A 23 21.01 -58.63 -33.45
N ASN A 24 21.60 -57.58 -32.88
CA ASN A 24 22.67 -56.69 -33.37
C ASN A 24 22.25 -55.35 -33.98
N ASN A 25 21.95 -54.38 -33.12
CA ASN A 25 22.90 -53.29 -32.89
C ASN A 25 22.67 -52.68 -31.49
N VAL A 26 23.64 -52.97 -30.62
CA VAL A 26 23.87 -52.25 -29.37
C VAL A 26 24.59 -50.97 -29.73
N PHE A 27 23.86 -49.86 -29.77
CA PHE A 27 24.37 -48.56 -29.36
C PHE A 27 23.20 -47.85 -28.68
N GLY A 28 23.43 -47.47 -27.42
CA GLY A 28 22.43 -46.83 -26.57
C GLY A 28 21.94 -45.55 -27.21
N GLN A 29 20.62 -45.44 -27.33
CA GLN A 29 19.98 -44.15 -27.51
C GLN A 29 19.47 -43.75 -26.12
N GLU A 30 20.40 -43.25 -25.30
CA GLU A 30 20.01 -42.32 -24.26
C GLU A 30 19.36 -41.12 -24.94
N THR A 31 18.25 -40.71 -24.37
CA THR A 31 17.45 -39.55 -24.78
C THR A 31 18.33 -38.31 -24.79
N ALA A 32 18.73 -37.85 -25.98
CA ALA A 32 19.41 -36.57 -26.18
C ALA A 32 18.47 -35.45 -25.73
N GLY A 33 18.92 -34.71 -24.71
CA GLY A 33 18.29 -33.51 -24.19
C GLY A 33 18.24 -32.37 -25.21
N GLU A 34 17.51 -31.33 -24.84
CA GLU A 34 16.86 -30.23 -25.59
C GLU A 34 17.56 -29.53 -26.77
N ALA A 35 18.79 -29.88 -27.18
CA ALA A 35 19.48 -29.24 -28.32
C ALA A 35 19.79 -30.19 -29.51
N GLY A 36 19.50 -31.49 -29.43
CA GLY A 36 19.62 -32.40 -30.58
C GLY A 36 21.04 -32.64 -31.12
N ILE A 37 22.08 -32.36 -30.32
CA ILE A 37 23.49 -32.54 -30.68
C ILE A 37 23.78 -34.03 -30.95
N GLN A 38 24.41 -34.33 -32.08
CA GLN A 38 24.83 -35.68 -32.46
C GLN A 38 26.31 -35.91 -32.09
N TYR A 39 26.58 -37.00 -31.38
CA TYR A 39 27.95 -37.42 -31.04
C TYR A 39 28.46 -38.50 -32.01
N PRO A 40 29.77 -38.54 -32.32
CA PRO A 40 30.79 -37.58 -31.89
C PRO A 40 30.70 -36.23 -32.61
N VAL A 41 31.06 -35.14 -31.92
CA VAL A 41 31.09 -33.79 -32.51
C VAL A 41 32.46 -33.56 -33.16
N GLN A 42 32.50 -33.57 -34.50
CA GLN A 42 33.75 -33.53 -35.26
C GLN A 42 34.47 -32.18 -35.08
N GLU A 43 33.70 -31.10 -35.00
CA GLU A 43 34.16 -29.72 -34.84
C GLU A 43 34.87 -29.50 -33.49
N LEU A 44 34.57 -30.33 -32.49
CA LEU A 44 35.12 -30.26 -31.14
C LEU A 44 36.06 -31.45 -30.84
N GLY A 45 36.86 -31.83 -31.84
CA GLY A 45 37.90 -32.85 -31.68
C GLY A 45 37.37 -34.27 -31.53
N ASP A 46 36.26 -34.58 -32.20
CA ASP A 46 35.58 -35.89 -32.16
C ASP A 46 35.15 -36.32 -30.74
N CYS A 47 34.77 -35.36 -29.90
CA CYS A 47 34.28 -35.66 -28.55
C CYS A 47 33.01 -36.51 -28.60
N LYS A 48 32.96 -37.58 -27.79
CA LYS A 48 31.95 -38.66 -27.91
C LYS A 48 30.79 -38.53 -26.95
N SER A 49 30.88 -37.59 -26.03
CA SER A 49 29.90 -37.32 -24.99
C SER A 49 30.00 -35.85 -24.59
N LYS A 50 28.98 -35.38 -23.87
CA LYS A 50 28.98 -34.04 -23.30
C LYS A 50 30.24 -33.77 -22.45
N ASP A 51 30.61 -34.69 -21.57
CA ASP A 51 31.76 -34.53 -20.68
C ASP A 51 33.09 -34.52 -21.45
N ASP A 52 33.19 -35.30 -22.52
CA ASP A 52 34.34 -35.26 -23.43
C ASP A 52 34.44 -33.89 -24.12
N CYS A 53 33.31 -33.34 -24.58
CA CYS A 53 33.27 -32.03 -25.24
C CYS A 53 33.57 -30.91 -24.23
N LYS A 54 33.05 -31.01 -23.00
CA LYS A 54 33.41 -30.09 -21.92
C LYS A 54 34.92 -30.11 -21.67
N SER A 55 35.52 -31.31 -21.55
CA SER A 55 36.96 -31.46 -21.35
C SER A 55 37.79 -30.90 -22.51
N TYR A 56 37.30 -31.05 -23.75
CA TYR A 56 37.91 -30.41 -24.93
C TYR A 56 37.84 -28.88 -24.83
N CYS A 57 36.69 -28.34 -24.43
CA CYS A 57 36.45 -26.89 -24.30
C CYS A 57 37.10 -26.24 -23.08
N ASP A 58 37.39 -27.01 -22.03
CA ASP A 58 38.13 -26.55 -20.85
C ASP A 58 39.61 -26.25 -21.17
N ASN A 59 40.10 -26.63 -22.36
CA ASN A 59 41.40 -26.18 -22.85
C ASN A 59 41.28 -24.77 -23.47
N PRO A 60 42.02 -23.76 -22.96
CA PRO A 60 42.01 -22.40 -23.51
C PRO A 60 42.30 -22.30 -25.02
N GLU A 61 43.08 -23.25 -25.56
CA GLU A 61 43.42 -23.30 -26.99
C GLU A 61 42.21 -23.68 -27.88
N ASN A 62 41.20 -24.33 -27.29
CA ASN A 62 40.02 -24.83 -27.99
C ASN A 62 38.79 -23.92 -27.83
N LEU A 63 38.86 -22.90 -26.97
CA LEU A 63 37.72 -22.05 -26.62
C LEU A 63 37.02 -21.45 -27.83
N ARG A 64 37.77 -21.01 -28.85
CA ARG A 64 37.16 -20.40 -30.04
C ARG A 64 36.29 -21.39 -30.80
N ALA A 65 36.76 -22.62 -31.02
CA ALA A 65 35.99 -23.66 -31.68
C ALA A 65 34.72 -24.02 -30.89
N CYS A 66 34.81 -24.01 -29.56
CA CYS A 66 33.68 -24.26 -28.68
C CYS A 66 32.63 -23.15 -28.69
N VAL A 67 33.06 -21.89 -28.68
CA VAL A 67 32.15 -20.74 -28.78
C VAL A 67 31.49 -20.69 -30.16
N ASP A 68 32.24 -20.92 -31.23
CA ASP A 68 31.70 -20.98 -32.60
C ASP A 68 30.63 -22.08 -32.72
N PHE A 69 30.93 -23.28 -32.20
CA PHE A 69 29.97 -24.39 -32.18
C PHE A 69 28.72 -24.06 -31.35
N ALA A 70 28.89 -23.44 -30.17
CA ALA A 70 27.79 -23.07 -29.31
C ALA A 70 26.89 -21.99 -29.93
N GLU A 71 27.47 -20.99 -30.59
CA GLU A 71 26.75 -19.96 -31.34
C GLU A 71 25.96 -20.56 -32.50
N GLU A 72 26.60 -21.40 -33.34
CA GLU A 72 25.97 -22.03 -34.50
C GLU A 72 24.82 -22.98 -34.11
N ASN A 73 24.92 -23.62 -32.94
CA ASN A 73 23.91 -24.54 -32.43
C ASN A 73 22.94 -23.88 -31.43
N ASN A 74 23.01 -22.56 -31.24
CA ASN A 74 22.16 -21.79 -30.32
C ASN A 74 22.20 -22.32 -28.87
N LEU A 75 23.37 -22.78 -28.43
CA LEU A 75 23.64 -23.25 -27.07
C LEU A 75 24.02 -22.10 -26.13
N MET A 76 24.21 -20.89 -26.67
CA MET A 76 24.53 -19.67 -25.95
C MET A 76 23.75 -18.50 -26.56
N SER A 77 23.32 -17.57 -25.71
CA SER A 77 22.75 -16.29 -26.13
C SER A 77 23.82 -15.37 -26.73
N GLU A 78 23.38 -14.36 -27.50
CA GLU A 78 24.30 -13.37 -28.10
C GLU A 78 25.19 -12.68 -27.05
N GLU A 79 24.63 -12.38 -25.87
CA GLU A 79 25.36 -11.79 -24.73
C GLU A 79 26.43 -12.74 -24.17
N GLU A 80 26.10 -14.03 -24.03
CA GLU A 80 27.05 -15.04 -23.57
C GLU A 80 28.18 -15.29 -24.59
N VAL A 81 27.86 -15.25 -25.88
CA VAL A 81 28.86 -15.34 -26.96
C VAL A 81 29.79 -14.12 -26.93
N GLU A 82 29.25 -12.91 -26.74
CA GLU A 82 30.05 -11.70 -26.61
C GLU A 82 31.00 -11.78 -25.40
N MET A 83 30.48 -12.22 -24.24
CA MET A 83 31.25 -12.42 -23.02
C MET A 83 32.38 -13.45 -23.23
N ALA A 84 32.08 -14.60 -23.82
CA ALA A 84 33.07 -15.64 -24.09
C ALA A 84 34.15 -15.16 -25.08
N ASN A 85 33.76 -14.40 -26.10
CA ASN A 85 34.70 -13.78 -27.03
C ASN A 85 35.60 -12.77 -26.34
N ASN A 86 35.08 -11.99 -25.39
CA ASN A 86 35.89 -11.07 -24.60
C ASN A 86 36.86 -11.80 -23.66
N PHE A 87 36.46 -12.96 -23.10
CA PHE A 87 37.36 -13.80 -22.32
C PHE A 87 38.49 -14.41 -23.17
N ILE A 88 38.18 -14.86 -24.39
CA ILE A 88 39.19 -15.33 -25.35
C ILE A 88 40.18 -14.21 -25.69
N LYS A 89 39.69 -12.97 -25.95
CA LYS A 89 40.55 -11.80 -26.19
C LYS A 89 41.44 -11.46 -24.98
N ALA A 90 40.97 -11.76 -23.77
CA ALA A 90 41.75 -11.61 -22.53
C ALA A 90 42.82 -12.71 -22.35
N GLY A 91 42.91 -13.68 -23.27
CA GLY A 91 43.91 -14.76 -23.26
C GLY A 91 43.39 -16.10 -22.77
N GLY A 92 42.08 -16.28 -22.61
CA GLY A 92 41.46 -17.53 -22.22
C GLY A 92 41.84 -18.01 -20.81
N LYS A 93 42.33 -17.09 -19.98
CA LYS A 93 42.72 -17.32 -18.59
C LYS A 93 42.17 -16.17 -17.74
N GLY A 94 41.58 -16.53 -16.61
CA GLY A 94 41.05 -15.58 -15.64
C GLY A 94 42.10 -15.15 -14.60
N PRO A 95 41.66 -14.40 -13.58
CA PRO A 95 42.50 -13.94 -12.49
C PRO A 95 43.15 -15.12 -11.75
N GLY A 96 44.34 -14.90 -11.18
CA GLY A 96 45.14 -15.99 -10.59
C GLY A 96 45.63 -17.06 -11.58
N GLY A 97 45.38 -16.89 -12.88
CA GLY A 97 45.71 -17.87 -13.92
C GLY A 97 44.73 -19.03 -14.02
N CYS A 98 43.54 -18.90 -13.44
CA CYS A 98 42.48 -19.90 -13.57
C CYS A 98 42.08 -20.10 -15.04
N GLY A 99 41.83 -21.34 -15.45
CA GLY A 99 41.59 -21.71 -16.85
C GLY A 99 40.24 -22.36 -17.14
N THR A 100 39.53 -22.76 -16.09
CA THR A 100 38.22 -23.42 -16.14
C THR A 100 37.22 -22.67 -15.28
N LYS A 101 35.93 -22.79 -15.59
CA LYS A 101 34.84 -22.17 -14.82
C LYS A 101 34.99 -22.44 -13.32
N ASP A 102 35.10 -23.71 -12.94
CA ASP A 102 35.16 -24.12 -11.53
C ASP A 102 36.41 -23.56 -10.82
N SER A 103 37.56 -23.51 -11.52
CA SER A 103 38.80 -22.94 -10.97
C SER A 103 38.72 -21.42 -10.79
N CYS A 104 38.10 -20.72 -11.75
CA CYS A 104 37.93 -19.26 -11.69
C CYS A 104 36.88 -18.87 -10.66
N GLU A 105 35.79 -19.63 -10.56
CA GLU A 105 34.78 -19.48 -9.53
C GLU A 105 35.41 -19.69 -8.16
N THR A 106 36.17 -20.77 -7.95
CA THR A 106 36.87 -21.02 -6.67
C THR A 106 37.82 -19.87 -6.31
N TYR A 107 38.58 -19.35 -7.28
CA TYR A 107 39.50 -18.24 -7.05
C TYR A 107 38.76 -16.94 -6.71
N CYS A 108 37.73 -16.58 -7.47
CA CYS A 108 36.99 -15.33 -7.28
C CYS A 108 35.98 -15.34 -6.14
N ASN A 109 35.66 -16.52 -5.62
CA ASN A 109 34.90 -16.71 -4.39
C ASN A 109 35.76 -16.46 -3.13
N ASP A 110 37.07 -16.36 -3.26
CA ASP A 110 37.89 -15.87 -2.16
C ASP A 110 37.78 -14.33 -2.08
N MET A 111 37.27 -13.82 -0.96
CA MET A 111 37.16 -12.38 -0.71
C MET A 111 38.51 -11.65 -0.78
N ASN A 112 39.63 -12.37 -0.59
CA ASN A 112 40.97 -11.81 -0.77
C ASN A 112 41.32 -11.52 -2.24
N HIS A 113 40.59 -12.12 -3.18
CA HIS A 113 40.78 -11.97 -4.63
C HIS A 113 39.68 -11.15 -5.30
N LEU A 114 38.69 -10.65 -4.54
CA LEU A 114 37.55 -9.90 -5.07
C LEU A 114 37.98 -8.71 -5.93
N ASP A 115 38.95 -7.90 -5.46
CA ASP A 115 39.42 -6.71 -6.18
C ASP A 115 40.04 -7.06 -7.55
N GLU A 116 40.86 -8.12 -7.60
CA GLU A 116 41.45 -8.62 -8.84
C GLU A 116 40.37 -9.14 -9.79
N CYS A 117 39.41 -9.90 -9.27
CA CYS A 117 38.33 -10.50 -10.05
C CYS A 117 37.38 -9.46 -10.64
N VAL A 118 36.92 -8.49 -9.84
CA VAL A 118 36.06 -7.39 -10.31
C VAL A 118 36.81 -6.53 -11.33
N SER A 119 38.07 -6.21 -11.07
CA SER A 119 38.90 -5.42 -12.00
C SER A 119 39.15 -6.15 -13.33
N PHE A 120 39.38 -7.46 -13.28
CA PHE A 120 39.53 -8.30 -14.46
C PHE A 120 38.22 -8.35 -15.27
N ALA A 121 37.10 -8.57 -14.58
CA ALA A 121 35.79 -8.62 -15.22
C ALA A 121 35.41 -7.28 -15.87
N GLU A 122 35.62 -6.15 -15.18
CA GLU A 122 35.40 -4.81 -15.73
C GLU A 122 36.27 -4.56 -16.96
N LYS A 123 37.59 -4.76 -16.83
CA LYS A 123 38.55 -4.47 -17.90
C LYS A 123 38.25 -5.26 -19.18
N ASN A 124 37.73 -6.47 -19.03
CA ASN A 124 37.44 -7.37 -20.13
C ASN A 124 35.95 -7.42 -20.47
N ASN A 125 35.09 -6.59 -19.87
CA ASN A 125 33.64 -6.59 -20.12
C ASN A 125 33.02 -7.98 -19.97
N LEU A 126 33.33 -8.66 -18.86
CA LEU A 126 32.84 -10.01 -18.54
C LEU A 126 31.64 -9.99 -17.59
N MET A 127 31.06 -8.82 -17.35
CA MET A 127 29.86 -8.63 -16.52
C MET A 127 28.98 -7.58 -17.19
N SER A 128 27.67 -7.74 -17.06
CA SER A 128 26.74 -6.69 -17.47
C SER A 128 26.96 -5.41 -16.63
N PRO A 129 26.54 -4.23 -17.12
CA PRO A 129 26.66 -2.98 -16.35
C PRO A 129 26.00 -3.05 -14.96
N GLN A 130 24.89 -3.79 -14.84
CA GLN A 130 24.19 -3.98 -13.57
C GLN A 130 25.00 -4.86 -12.61
N GLU A 131 25.44 -6.04 -13.06
CA GLU A 131 26.22 -6.95 -12.21
C GLU A 131 27.55 -6.31 -11.79
N LEU A 132 28.20 -5.55 -12.69
CA LEU A 132 29.40 -4.82 -12.35
C LEU A 132 29.15 -3.73 -11.28
N ALA A 133 28.02 -3.03 -11.36
CA ALA A 133 27.65 -2.03 -10.37
C ALA A 133 27.44 -2.67 -8.99
N GLU A 134 26.76 -3.82 -8.93
CA GLU A 134 26.55 -4.60 -7.71
C GLU A 134 27.87 -5.14 -7.16
N ALA A 135 28.74 -5.71 -8.01
CA ALA A 135 30.06 -6.19 -7.60
C ALA A 135 30.94 -5.06 -7.03
N LYS A 136 30.87 -3.87 -7.62
CA LYS A 136 31.55 -2.66 -7.11
C LYS A 136 30.99 -2.19 -5.77
N LYS A 137 29.69 -2.35 -5.50
CA LYS A 137 29.10 -2.07 -4.18
C LYS A 137 29.72 -2.99 -3.12
N VAL A 138 29.82 -4.30 -3.38
CA VAL A 138 30.50 -5.26 -2.49
C VAL A 138 31.97 -4.91 -2.29
N GLN A 139 32.71 -4.66 -3.39
CA GLN A 139 34.13 -4.29 -3.37
C GLN A 139 34.36 -3.05 -2.49
N LYS A 140 33.55 -2.00 -2.67
CA LYS A 140 33.64 -0.77 -1.89
C LYS A 140 33.31 -0.99 -0.41
N ALA A 141 32.31 -1.81 -0.10
CA ALA A 141 31.92 -2.13 1.27
C ALA A 141 33.06 -2.83 2.01
N ILE A 142 33.61 -3.90 1.42
CA ILE A 142 34.72 -4.66 2.00
C ILE A 142 35.97 -3.80 2.13
N ALA A 143 36.30 -2.99 1.11
CA ALA A 143 37.41 -2.04 1.18
C ALA A 143 37.24 -0.98 2.28
N SER A 144 35.99 -0.66 2.64
CA SER A 144 35.65 0.25 3.73
C SER A 144 35.64 -0.43 5.11
N GLY A 145 35.97 -1.73 5.18
CA GLY A 145 36.02 -2.50 6.41
C GLY A 145 34.68 -3.08 6.87
N VAL A 146 33.64 -3.02 6.02
CA VAL A 146 32.36 -3.71 6.25
C VAL A 146 32.61 -5.21 6.24
N LYS A 147 32.12 -5.91 7.27
CA LYS A 147 32.25 -7.36 7.36
C LYS A 147 31.19 -8.02 6.49
N ALA A 148 31.63 -8.73 5.45
CA ALA A 148 30.74 -9.60 4.68
C ALA A 148 30.26 -10.77 5.55
N PRO A 149 29.04 -11.30 5.31
CA PRO A 149 28.60 -12.55 5.90
C PRO A 149 29.60 -13.68 5.56
N PRO A 150 29.73 -14.72 6.41
CA PRO A 150 30.68 -15.82 6.22
C PRO A 150 30.22 -16.81 5.14
N CYS A 151 30.04 -16.29 3.93
CA CYS A 151 29.66 -17.00 2.74
C CYS A 151 30.68 -16.71 1.62
N GLY A 152 31.15 -17.74 0.93
CA GLY A 152 32.23 -17.59 -0.05
C GLY A 152 31.76 -17.12 -1.43
N ASN A 153 30.49 -17.29 -1.79
CA ASN A 153 30.00 -16.97 -3.13
C ASN A 153 28.52 -16.65 -3.12
N LYS A 154 27.99 -16.13 -4.23
CA LYS A 154 26.59 -15.73 -4.32
C LYS A 154 25.64 -16.84 -3.86
N LYS A 155 25.76 -18.06 -4.39
CA LYS A 155 24.87 -19.17 -4.01
C LYS A 155 24.98 -19.53 -2.52
N ALA A 156 26.19 -19.52 -1.97
CA ALA A 156 26.42 -19.75 -0.55
C ALA A 156 25.87 -18.59 0.29
N CYS A 157 25.98 -17.35 -0.17
CA CYS A 157 25.45 -16.16 0.50
C CYS A 157 23.94 -16.12 0.45
N ASP A 158 23.33 -16.50 -0.67
CA ASP A 158 21.88 -16.63 -0.80
C ASP A 158 21.38 -17.66 0.20
N ALA A 159 21.95 -18.87 0.20
CA ALA A 159 21.59 -19.91 1.16
C ALA A 159 21.80 -19.48 2.62
N TYR A 160 22.92 -18.82 2.91
CA TYR A 160 23.27 -18.31 4.23
C TYR A 160 22.29 -17.23 4.69
N CYS A 161 22.04 -16.22 3.86
CA CYS A 161 21.15 -15.09 4.17
C CYS A 161 19.67 -15.46 4.16
N GLU A 162 19.30 -16.57 3.51
CA GLU A 162 17.96 -17.15 3.60
C GLU A 162 17.70 -17.77 4.97
N GLU A 163 18.72 -18.19 5.71
CA GLU A 163 18.53 -18.70 7.06
C GLU A 163 18.11 -17.56 8.01
N SER A 164 17.02 -17.80 8.76
CA SER A 164 16.43 -16.78 9.66
C SER A 164 17.40 -16.27 10.71
N ASP A 165 18.34 -17.12 11.11
CA ASP A 165 19.33 -16.84 12.15
C ASP A 165 20.47 -15.95 11.63
N HIS A 166 20.59 -15.85 10.30
CA HIS A 166 21.61 -15.08 9.57
C HIS A 166 21.02 -13.85 8.86
N MET A 167 19.71 -13.65 8.95
CA MET A 167 19.02 -12.52 8.31
C MET A 167 19.55 -11.17 8.80
N GLU A 168 19.81 -11.03 10.10
CA GLU A 168 20.23 -9.75 10.69
C GLU A 168 21.56 -9.27 10.10
N GLU A 169 22.58 -10.11 10.06
CA GLU A 169 23.89 -9.74 9.51
C GLU A 169 23.85 -9.49 8.01
N CYS A 170 23.01 -10.21 7.26
CA CYS A 170 22.83 -10.00 5.84
C CYS A 170 22.13 -8.68 5.51
N ILE A 171 21.10 -8.28 6.28
CA ILE A 171 20.46 -6.97 6.10
C ILE A 171 21.43 -5.85 6.50
N ILE A 172 22.20 -6.02 7.57
CA ILE A 172 23.22 -5.04 7.98
C ILE A 172 24.25 -4.87 6.86
N PHE A 173 24.77 -5.96 6.31
CA PHE A 173 25.69 -5.91 5.19
C PHE A 173 25.06 -5.24 3.96
N ALA A 174 23.84 -5.64 3.57
CA ALA A 174 23.14 -5.08 2.43
C ALA A 174 22.92 -3.57 2.58
N LYS A 175 22.58 -3.10 3.80
CA LYS A 175 22.48 -1.67 4.12
C LYS A 175 23.83 -0.97 3.97
N GLU A 176 24.88 -1.47 4.62
CA GLU A 176 26.20 -0.81 4.62
C GLU A 176 26.87 -0.83 3.24
N ALA A 177 26.61 -1.87 2.45
CA ALA A 177 27.07 -1.98 1.07
C ALA A 177 26.20 -1.19 0.07
N GLY A 178 25.08 -0.62 0.51
CA GLY A 178 24.20 0.19 -0.33
C GLY A 178 23.35 -0.63 -1.30
N PHE A 179 23.02 -1.87 -0.96
CA PHE A 179 22.02 -2.68 -1.67
C PHE A 179 20.58 -2.31 -1.28
N LEU A 180 20.39 -1.64 -0.13
CA LEU A 180 19.09 -1.22 0.35
C LEU A 180 18.99 0.31 0.30
N GLU A 181 17.99 0.83 -0.41
CA GLU A 181 17.74 2.27 -0.58
C GLU A 181 16.22 2.55 -0.49
N GLY A 182 15.84 3.81 -0.24
CA GLY A 182 14.43 4.24 -0.24
C GLY A 182 13.52 3.47 0.73
N GLU A 183 12.31 3.12 0.26
CA GLU A 183 11.32 2.37 1.04
C GLU A 183 11.80 0.96 1.43
N GLU A 184 12.65 0.34 0.60
CA GLU A 184 13.20 -0.99 0.89
C GLU A 184 14.13 -0.94 2.11
N LEU A 185 14.96 0.10 2.21
CA LEU A 185 15.80 0.34 3.38
C LEU A 185 14.95 0.60 4.63
N GLU A 186 13.95 1.48 4.54
CA GLU A 186 13.07 1.80 5.67
C GLU A 186 12.34 0.54 6.17
N GLY A 187 11.82 -0.28 5.25
CA GLY A 187 11.18 -1.56 5.57
C GLY A 187 12.15 -2.53 6.23
N ALA A 188 13.37 -2.67 5.69
CA ALA A 188 14.40 -3.55 6.26
C ALA A 188 14.84 -3.10 7.66
N GLU A 189 14.96 -1.80 7.92
CA GLU A 189 15.29 -1.27 9.25
C GLU A 189 14.16 -1.51 10.26
N LYS A 190 12.91 -1.36 9.85
CA LYS A 190 11.72 -1.70 10.66
C LYS A 190 11.71 -3.19 11.02
N VAL A 191 11.95 -4.06 10.05
CA VAL A 191 12.07 -5.52 10.27
C VAL A 191 13.21 -5.84 11.24
N LEU A 192 14.41 -5.28 11.03
CA LEU A 192 15.54 -5.46 11.95
C LEU A 192 15.22 -5.01 13.37
N ALA A 193 14.59 -3.85 13.53
CA ALA A 193 14.19 -3.33 14.83
C ALA A 193 13.16 -4.27 15.51
N ALA A 194 12.24 -4.84 14.74
CA ALA A 194 11.28 -5.82 15.23
C ALA A 194 11.97 -7.09 15.74
N VAL A 195 12.85 -7.68 14.92
CA VAL A 195 13.59 -8.91 15.25
C VAL A 195 14.47 -8.69 16.49
N LYS A 196 15.15 -7.54 16.60
CA LYS A 196 15.93 -7.16 17.79
C LYS A 196 15.09 -7.04 19.07
N ARG A 197 13.81 -6.69 18.94
CA ARG A 197 12.85 -6.67 20.06
C ARG A 197 12.28 -8.07 20.38
N GLY A 198 12.68 -9.10 19.63
CA GLY A 198 12.21 -10.48 19.81
C GLY A 198 10.94 -10.81 19.02
N VAL A 199 10.48 -9.94 18.10
CA VAL A 199 9.37 -10.23 17.20
C VAL A 199 9.83 -11.27 16.18
N LYS A 200 9.15 -12.42 16.12
CA LYS A 200 9.54 -13.51 15.22
C LYS A 200 8.96 -13.29 13.82
N PRO A 201 9.78 -13.34 12.75
CA PRO A 201 9.28 -13.25 11.40
C PRO A 201 8.41 -14.47 11.04
N PRO A 202 7.51 -14.35 10.05
CA PRO A 202 6.76 -15.49 9.54
C PRO A 202 7.71 -16.58 8.98
N PRO A 203 7.31 -17.86 9.00
CA PRO A 203 8.13 -18.98 8.54
C PRO A 203 8.15 -19.09 7.01
N CYS A 204 8.61 -18.03 6.36
CA CYS A 204 8.80 -17.91 4.93
C CYS A 204 10.13 -17.20 4.65
N ARG A 205 10.70 -17.40 3.44
CA ARG A 205 12.02 -16.87 3.07
C ARG A 205 12.01 -16.38 1.64
N GLY A 206 12.51 -15.16 1.42
CA GLY A 206 12.41 -14.50 0.14
C GLY A 206 10.99 -14.04 -0.19
N LYS A 207 10.89 -13.08 -1.11
CA LYS A 207 9.63 -12.42 -1.45
C LYS A 207 8.55 -13.42 -1.89
N ASP A 208 8.85 -14.25 -2.89
CA ASP A 208 7.84 -15.14 -3.49
C ASP A 208 7.28 -16.17 -2.49
N ALA A 209 8.14 -16.77 -1.66
CA ALA A 209 7.67 -17.72 -0.66
C ALA A 209 6.89 -17.03 0.46
N CYS A 210 7.28 -15.81 0.84
CA CYS A 210 6.53 -15.02 1.82
C CYS A 210 5.20 -14.53 1.27
N ASP A 211 5.13 -14.12 0.01
CA ASP A 211 3.89 -13.74 -0.66
C ASP A 211 2.95 -14.94 -0.74
N ALA A 212 3.47 -16.13 -1.08
CA ALA A 212 2.71 -17.37 -1.07
C ALA A 212 2.22 -17.74 0.34
N TYR A 213 3.11 -17.67 1.34
CA TYR A 213 2.79 -17.98 2.73
C TYR A 213 1.72 -17.02 3.28
N CYS A 214 1.94 -15.71 3.18
CA CYS A 214 1.04 -14.68 3.70
C CYS A 214 -0.27 -14.53 2.93
N SER A 215 -0.29 -14.97 1.67
CA SER A 215 -1.53 -15.05 0.87
C SER A 215 -2.44 -16.22 1.26
N ALA A 216 -1.94 -17.19 2.02
CA ALA A 216 -2.77 -18.28 2.53
C ALA A 216 -3.65 -17.77 3.68
N PRO A 217 -4.98 -18.03 3.66
CA PRO A 217 -5.90 -17.52 4.68
C PRO A 217 -5.49 -17.85 6.11
N ASP A 218 -4.96 -19.06 6.33
CA ASP A 218 -4.56 -19.55 7.66
C ASP A 218 -3.29 -18.86 8.20
N ASN A 219 -2.51 -18.22 7.33
CA ASN A 219 -1.24 -17.57 7.66
C ASN A 219 -1.34 -16.04 7.70
N MET A 220 -2.43 -15.48 7.18
CA MET A 220 -2.63 -14.05 7.07
C MET A 220 -2.52 -13.34 8.42
N GLU A 221 -3.09 -13.93 9.49
CA GLU A 221 -2.99 -13.37 10.84
C GLU A 221 -1.54 -13.26 11.32
N VAL A 222 -0.72 -14.28 11.06
CA VAL A 222 0.71 -14.29 11.44
C VAL A 222 1.44 -13.15 10.75
N CYS A 223 1.22 -12.97 9.44
CA CYS A 223 1.88 -11.93 8.66
C CYS A 223 1.39 -10.52 9.01
N MET A 224 0.08 -10.33 9.23
CA MET A 224 -0.48 -9.04 9.64
C MET A 224 0.02 -8.63 11.03
N ASN A 225 0.06 -9.55 11.99
CA ASN A 225 0.58 -9.26 13.32
C ASN A 225 2.06 -8.88 13.26
N PHE A 226 2.87 -9.62 12.49
CA PHE A 226 4.26 -9.25 12.26
C PHE A 226 4.39 -7.84 11.66
N ALA A 227 3.65 -7.51 10.60
CA ALA A 227 3.70 -6.19 9.96
C ALA A 227 3.32 -5.05 10.94
N MET A 228 2.30 -5.26 11.77
CA MET A 228 1.86 -4.30 12.78
C MET A 228 2.89 -4.10 13.91
N GLU A 229 3.55 -5.17 14.35
CA GLU A 229 4.59 -5.12 15.39
C GLU A 229 5.92 -4.59 14.85
N ALA A 230 6.22 -4.87 13.59
CA ALA A 230 7.39 -4.33 12.91
C ALA A 230 7.24 -2.85 12.53
N GLY A 231 6.03 -2.28 12.62
CA GLY A 231 5.77 -0.89 12.24
C GLY A 231 5.78 -0.68 10.72
N MET A 232 5.47 -1.73 9.96
CA MET A 232 5.35 -1.70 8.49
C MET A 232 4.00 -1.16 8.01
N MET A 233 3.15 -0.70 8.92
CA MET A 233 1.83 -0.14 8.63
C MET A 233 1.69 1.21 9.30
N SER A 234 1.03 2.16 8.64
CA SER A 234 0.58 3.39 9.29
C SER A 234 -0.43 3.09 10.41
N ASP A 235 -0.64 4.03 11.33
CA ASP A 235 -1.61 3.85 12.42
C ASP A 235 -3.03 3.55 11.90
N GLN A 236 -3.42 4.20 10.80
CA GLN A 236 -4.71 3.96 10.16
C GLN A 236 -4.80 2.55 9.54
N GLU A 237 -3.76 2.12 8.80
CA GLU A 237 -3.72 0.77 8.22
C GLU A 237 -3.68 -0.31 9.31
N LYS A 238 -2.98 -0.06 10.41
CA LYS A 238 -2.97 -0.93 11.59
C LYS A 238 -4.35 -1.03 12.23
N ALA A 239 -5.03 0.10 12.47
CA ALA A 239 -6.38 0.10 13.02
C ALA A 239 -7.37 -0.64 12.10
N ASN A 240 -7.27 -0.42 10.79
CA ASN A 240 -8.08 -1.13 9.79
C ASN A 240 -7.78 -2.64 9.80
N SER A 241 -6.51 -3.03 9.87
CA SER A 241 -6.11 -4.44 9.91
C SER A 241 -6.58 -5.13 11.19
N GLN A 242 -6.55 -4.44 12.33
CA GLN A 242 -7.10 -4.94 13.58
C GLN A 242 -8.60 -5.18 13.49
N LYS A 243 -9.36 -4.26 12.89
CA LYS A 243 -10.80 -4.45 12.61
C LYS A 243 -11.06 -5.68 11.74
N MET A 244 -10.28 -5.83 10.65
CA MET A 244 -10.37 -6.99 9.76
C MET A 244 -10.08 -8.31 10.50
N LEU A 245 -8.99 -8.38 11.26
CA LEU A 245 -8.64 -9.58 12.04
C LEU A 245 -9.69 -9.91 13.11
N ALA A 246 -10.25 -8.90 13.77
CA ALA A 246 -11.34 -9.10 14.73
C ALA A 246 -12.59 -9.68 14.05
N ALA A 247 -12.95 -9.20 12.86
CA ALA A 247 -14.06 -9.73 12.08
C ALA A 247 -13.85 -11.22 11.74
N ILE A 248 -12.65 -11.56 11.26
CA ILE A 248 -12.28 -12.95 10.91
C ILE A 248 -12.36 -13.87 12.13
N LYS A 249 -11.85 -13.43 13.28
CA LYS A 249 -11.95 -14.18 14.54
C LYS A 249 -13.39 -14.41 15.00
N ASN A 250 -14.29 -13.50 14.64
CA ASN A 250 -15.72 -13.62 14.87
C ASN A 250 -16.46 -14.42 13.78
N GLY A 251 -15.73 -15.06 12.85
CA GLY A 251 -16.29 -15.89 11.79
C GLY A 251 -16.85 -15.10 10.60
N ILE A 252 -16.55 -13.80 10.51
CA ILE A 252 -16.93 -12.95 9.38
C ILE A 252 -15.84 -13.08 8.31
N ASN A 253 -16.17 -13.74 7.21
CA ASN A 253 -15.22 -13.92 6.10
C ASN A 253 -15.10 -12.64 5.27
N PRO A 254 -13.88 -12.20 4.90
CA PRO A 254 -13.70 -11.08 3.99
C PRO A 254 -14.21 -11.42 2.58
N PRO A 255 -14.57 -10.39 1.80
CA PRO A 255 -14.96 -10.57 0.40
C PRO A 255 -13.84 -11.20 -0.41
N LYS A 256 -14.18 -11.86 -1.53
CA LYS A 256 -13.24 -12.63 -2.38
C LYS A 256 -12.39 -11.75 -3.29
N CYS A 257 -11.83 -10.69 -2.74
CA CYS A 257 -10.98 -9.74 -3.43
C CYS A 257 -9.61 -9.64 -2.74
N LYS A 258 -8.61 -9.15 -3.46
CA LYS A 258 -7.26 -8.91 -2.94
C LYS A 258 -6.76 -7.56 -3.41
N GLY A 259 -6.10 -6.84 -2.50
CA GLY A 259 -5.63 -5.48 -2.76
C GLY A 259 -6.76 -4.47 -2.88
N LYS A 260 -6.43 -3.19 -2.69
CA LYS A 260 -7.41 -2.09 -2.72
C LYS A 260 -8.19 -2.06 -4.03
N GLU A 261 -7.49 -1.97 -5.16
CA GLU A 261 -8.13 -1.87 -6.49
C GLU A 261 -8.98 -3.10 -6.83
N GLY A 262 -8.49 -4.31 -6.51
CA GLY A 262 -9.24 -5.54 -6.71
C GLY A 262 -10.53 -5.57 -5.88
N CYS A 263 -10.48 -5.07 -4.64
CA CYS A 263 -11.65 -4.96 -3.77
C CYS A 263 -12.61 -3.84 -4.19
N ASP A 264 -12.12 -2.69 -4.62
CA ASP A 264 -12.95 -1.58 -5.11
C ASP A 264 -13.73 -2.00 -6.36
N ASN A 265 -13.09 -2.75 -7.26
CA ASN A 265 -13.75 -3.30 -8.45
C ASN A 265 -14.73 -4.42 -8.11
N TYR A 266 -14.41 -5.28 -7.14
CA TYR A 266 -15.31 -6.34 -6.69
C TYR A 266 -16.54 -5.75 -6.00
N CYS A 267 -16.35 -4.91 -4.98
CA CYS A 267 -17.42 -4.30 -4.20
C CYS A 267 -18.21 -3.22 -4.95
N GLY A 268 -17.66 -2.68 -6.04
CA GLY A 268 -18.37 -1.77 -6.94
C GLY A 268 -19.36 -2.47 -7.89
N GLN A 269 -19.35 -3.80 -7.95
CA GLN A 269 -20.34 -4.58 -8.71
C GLN A 269 -21.62 -4.75 -7.90
N GLU A 270 -22.77 -4.55 -8.53
CA GLU A 270 -24.09 -4.65 -7.86
C GLU A 270 -24.30 -6.02 -7.22
N GLU A 271 -23.77 -7.09 -7.85
CA GLU A 271 -23.87 -8.47 -7.35
C GLU A 271 -23.09 -8.71 -6.06
N HIS A 272 -22.08 -7.88 -5.77
CA HIS A 272 -21.19 -8.00 -4.61
C HIS A 272 -21.36 -6.87 -3.61
N PHE A 273 -22.18 -5.86 -3.93
CA PHE A 273 -22.44 -4.70 -3.09
C PHE A 273 -22.93 -5.12 -1.69
N GLU A 274 -23.98 -5.96 -1.61
CA GLU A 274 -24.55 -6.42 -0.34
C GLU A 274 -23.53 -7.22 0.50
N GLU A 275 -22.72 -8.07 -0.13
CA GLU A 275 -21.65 -8.83 0.52
C GLU A 275 -20.63 -7.88 1.18
N CYS A 276 -20.16 -6.89 0.42
CA CYS A 276 -19.17 -5.92 0.90
C CYS A 276 -19.73 -4.97 1.95
N THR A 277 -20.96 -4.49 1.81
CA THR A 277 -21.62 -3.65 2.83
C THR A 277 -21.81 -4.41 4.13
N ASN A 278 -22.28 -5.66 4.08
CA ASN A 278 -22.45 -6.48 5.27
C ASN A 278 -21.12 -6.77 5.96
N PHE A 279 -20.07 -7.06 5.19
CA PHE A 279 -18.71 -7.18 5.73
C PHE A 279 -18.25 -5.88 6.40
N ALA A 280 -18.42 -4.74 5.72
CA ALA A 280 -17.97 -3.45 6.24
C ALA A 280 -18.67 -3.07 7.55
N VAL A 281 -19.98 -3.33 7.68
CA VAL A 281 -20.71 -3.13 8.94
C VAL A 281 -20.20 -4.08 10.02
N ALA A 282 -20.15 -5.37 9.72
CA ALA A 282 -19.80 -6.40 10.69
C ALA A 282 -18.34 -6.26 11.19
N ALA A 283 -17.44 -5.77 10.34
CA ALA A 283 -16.05 -5.46 10.68
C ALA A 283 -15.86 -4.05 11.28
N GLY A 284 -16.91 -3.23 11.37
CA GLY A 284 -16.84 -1.88 11.94
C GLY A 284 -16.13 -0.84 11.05
N PHE A 285 -16.09 -1.08 9.74
CA PHE A 285 -15.67 -0.11 8.72
C PHE A 285 -16.81 0.82 8.29
N MET A 286 -18.06 0.44 8.52
CA MET A 286 -19.25 1.19 8.14
C MET A 286 -20.28 1.17 9.28
N SER A 287 -20.94 2.29 9.55
CA SER A 287 -22.06 2.30 10.50
C SER A 287 -23.32 1.69 9.86
N GLU A 288 -24.30 1.26 10.67
CA GLU A 288 -25.59 0.78 10.15
C GLU A 288 -26.34 1.88 9.38
N GLU A 289 -26.19 3.14 9.80
CA GLU A 289 -26.77 4.29 9.13
C GLU A 289 -26.13 4.51 7.75
N ASP A 290 -24.80 4.51 7.67
CA ASP A 290 -24.08 4.61 6.40
C ASP A 290 -24.40 3.43 5.48
N ALA A 291 -24.58 2.23 6.03
CA ALA A 291 -24.96 1.05 5.26
C ALA A 291 -26.40 1.14 4.74
N ALA A 292 -27.33 1.67 5.54
CA ALA A 292 -28.70 1.93 5.09
C ALA A 292 -28.72 2.97 3.95
N MET A 293 -27.90 4.02 4.07
CA MET A 293 -27.73 5.02 3.01
C MET A 293 -27.12 4.40 1.76
N ALA A 294 -26.04 3.63 1.88
CA ALA A 294 -25.40 2.94 0.77
C ALA A 294 -26.36 1.98 0.06
N ARG A 295 -27.18 1.22 0.81
CA ARG A 295 -28.22 0.36 0.22
C ARG A 295 -29.30 1.15 -0.52
N LYS A 296 -29.64 2.34 -0.02
CA LYS A 296 -30.61 3.23 -0.67
C LYS A 296 -30.08 3.80 -1.98
N THR A 297 -28.79 4.14 -2.02
CA THR A 297 -28.14 4.78 -3.18
C THR A 297 -27.38 3.83 -4.10
N GLY A 298 -27.35 2.53 -3.80
CA GLY A 298 -26.54 1.54 -4.52
C GLY A 298 -25.02 1.77 -4.36
N GLY A 299 -24.60 2.42 -3.28
CA GLY A 299 -23.19 2.67 -2.97
C GLY A 299 -22.51 3.72 -3.82
N LYS A 300 -23.26 4.47 -4.63
CA LYS A 300 -22.75 5.51 -5.53
C LYS A 300 -23.40 6.84 -5.20
N GLY A 301 -22.65 7.92 -5.41
CA GLY A 301 -23.20 9.27 -5.31
C GLY A 301 -23.64 9.83 -6.68
N PRO A 302 -24.08 11.09 -6.72
CA PRO A 302 -24.46 11.75 -7.96
C PRO A 302 -23.27 11.80 -8.95
N GLY A 303 -23.54 11.52 -10.22
CA GLY A 303 -22.47 11.44 -11.24
C GLY A 303 -21.49 10.27 -11.05
N ASP A 304 -21.91 9.22 -10.33
CA ASP A 304 -21.09 8.05 -9.97
C ASP A 304 -19.87 8.35 -9.08
N CYS A 305 -19.84 9.52 -8.42
CA CYS A 305 -18.79 9.87 -7.46
C CYS A 305 -18.69 8.85 -6.32
N LYS A 306 -17.47 8.62 -5.82
CA LYS A 306 -17.18 7.67 -4.74
C LYS A 306 -16.58 8.37 -3.53
N GLY A 307 -17.26 8.19 -2.40
CA GLY A 307 -16.82 8.78 -1.14
C GLY A 307 -17.18 10.27 -1.02
N LYS A 308 -17.13 10.76 0.22
CA LYS A 308 -17.67 12.07 0.58
C LYS A 308 -17.00 13.22 -0.18
N GLU A 309 -15.67 13.25 -0.21
CA GLU A 309 -14.92 14.37 -0.81
C GLU A 309 -15.14 14.49 -2.32
N GLU A 310 -15.13 13.36 -3.05
CA GLU A 310 -15.41 13.36 -4.50
C GLU A 310 -16.84 13.83 -4.78
N CYS A 311 -17.81 13.37 -3.99
CA CYS A 311 -19.20 13.76 -4.15
C CYS A 311 -19.47 15.21 -3.76
N GLU A 312 -18.81 15.74 -2.73
CA GLU A 312 -18.88 17.15 -2.37
C GLU A 312 -18.26 18.01 -3.48
N ALA A 313 -17.09 17.64 -3.99
CA ALA A 313 -16.47 18.34 -5.12
C ALA A 313 -17.36 18.31 -6.37
N PHE A 314 -17.97 17.16 -6.67
CA PHE A 314 -18.91 17.03 -7.78
C PHE A 314 -20.14 17.93 -7.60
N CYS A 315 -20.75 17.95 -6.41
CA CYS A 315 -21.96 18.74 -6.14
C CYS A 315 -21.71 20.24 -5.94
N ASN A 316 -20.48 20.64 -5.58
CA ASN A 316 -20.10 22.04 -5.49
C ASN A 316 -19.92 22.69 -6.86
N ASP A 317 -19.81 21.91 -7.94
CA ASP A 317 -19.86 22.44 -9.31
C ASP A 317 -21.31 22.81 -9.69
N LEU A 318 -21.52 24.07 -10.03
CA LEU A 318 -22.79 24.62 -10.52
C LEU A 318 -23.40 23.81 -11.69
N ALA A 319 -22.56 23.21 -12.55
CA ALA A 319 -23.02 22.39 -13.66
C ALA A 319 -23.67 21.08 -13.22
N ASN A 320 -23.35 20.60 -12.01
CA ASN A 320 -23.76 19.29 -11.49
C ASN A 320 -24.87 19.39 -10.43
N GLN A 321 -25.24 20.59 -9.99
CA GLN A 321 -26.20 20.77 -8.90
C GLN A 321 -27.58 20.15 -9.19
N GLN A 322 -28.03 20.19 -10.45
CA GLN A 322 -29.27 19.52 -10.85
C GLN A 322 -29.15 17.99 -10.75
N ALA A 323 -27.98 17.42 -11.07
CA ALA A 323 -27.72 15.99 -10.91
C ALA A 323 -27.73 15.59 -9.44
N CYS A 324 -27.13 16.41 -8.57
CA CYS A 324 -27.15 16.19 -7.12
C CYS A 324 -28.56 16.32 -6.51
N PHE A 325 -29.32 17.33 -6.92
CA PHE A 325 -30.72 17.47 -6.49
C PHE A 325 -31.57 16.29 -6.93
N ASN A 326 -31.50 15.91 -8.21
CA ASN A 326 -32.25 14.77 -8.74
C ASN A 326 -31.84 13.47 -8.02
N PHE A 327 -30.55 13.26 -7.82
CA PHE A 327 -30.05 12.12 -7.06
C PHE A 327 -30.61 12.09 -5.63
N ALA A 328 -30.57 13.21 -4.91
CA ALA A 328 -31.11 13.29 -3.56
C ALA A 328 -32.63 13.07 -3.53
N LYS A 329 -33.36 13.60 -4.52
CA LYS A 329 -34.80 13.39 -4.67
C LYS A 329 -35.13 11.92 -4.98
N ASP A 330 -34.50 11.34 -5.98
CA ASP A 330 -34.78 9.99 -6.49
C ASP A 330 -34.40 8.91 -5.48
N ASN A 331 -33.38 9.18 -4.66
CA ASN A 331 -33.00 8.34 -3.53
C ASN A 331 -33.70 8.74 -2.22
N GLY A 332 -34.72 9.61 -2.27
CA GLY A 332 -35.55 10.02 -1.12
C GLY A 332 -34.75 10.59 0.06
N LEU A 333 -33.59 11.21 -0.22
CA LEU A 333 -32.76 11.93 0.76
C LEU A 333 -33.35 13.31 1.10
N ILE A 334 -34.31 13.78 0.30
CA ILE A 334 -35.13 14.97 0.56
C ILE A 334 -36.53 14.49 0.94
N SER A 335 -37.09 14.99 2.04
CA SER A 335 -38.45 14.62 2.46
C SER A 335 -39.50 15.20 1.49
N GLU A 336 -40.69 14.58 1.41
CA GLU A 336 -41.79 15.13 0.58
C GLU A 336 -42.21 16.52 1.03
N GLU A 337 -42.14 16.81 2.33
CA GLU A 337 -42.44 18.13 2.89
C GLU A 337 -41.39 19.16 2.44
N ASP A 338 -40.11 18.82 2.53
CA ASP A 338 -39.02 19.71 2.07
C ASP A 338 -39.08 19.93 0.56
N LEU A 339 -39.39 18.89 -0.23
CA LEU A 339 -39.61 19.03 -1.68
C LEU A 339 -40.74 20.03 -1.97
N LYS A 340 -41.86 19.92 -1.26
CA LYS A 340 -42.98 20.85 -1.40
C LYS A 340 -42.60 22.27 -0.99
N GLN A 341 -41.87 22.44 0.11
CA GLN A 341 -41.37 23.75 0.54
C GLN A 341 -40.40 24.36 -0.48
N MET A 342 -39.52 23.54 -1.08
CA MET A 342 -38.62 23.98 -2.15
C MET A 342 -39.38 24.39 -3.40
N GLU A 343 -40.42 23.65 -3.80
CA GLU A 343 -41.29 24.00 -4.94
C GLU A 343 -42.06 25.31 -4.70
N GLU A 344 -42.68 25.46 -3.53
CA GLU A 344 -43.38 26.68 -3.13
C GLU A 344 -42.41 27.88 -3.04
N GLY A 345 -41.22 27.67 -2.49
CA GLY A 345 -40.15 28.67 -2.43
C GLY A 345 -39.71 29.12 -3.82
N ASN A 346 -39.54 28.18 -4.76
CA ASN A 346 -39.17 28.49 -6.13
C ASN A 346 -40.29 29.21 -6.90
N GLN A 347 -41.56 28.87 -6.66
CA GLN A 347 -42.69 29.61 -7.23
C GLN A 347 -42.70 31.06 -6.74
N ARG A 348 -42.59 31.27 -5.42
CA ARG A 348 -42.51 32.62 -4.83
C ARG A 348 -41.31 33.40 -5.36
N PHE A 349 -40.17 32.75 -5.52
CA PHE A 349 -38.96 33.36 -6.08
C PHE A 349 -39.16 33.78 -7.54
N ASN A 350 -39.72 32.91 -8.39
CA ASN A 350 -39.97 33.22 -9.80
C ASN A 350 -41.01 34.35 -9.97
N GLU A 351 -42.06 34.36 -9.17
CA GLU A 351 -43.03 35.47 -9.13
C GLU A 351 -42.35 36.79 -8.73
N SER A 352 -41.50 36.75 -7.69
CA SER A 352 -40.73 37.90 -7.24
C SER A 352 -39.76 38.40 -8.31
N LEU A 353 -39.14 37.49 -9.06
CA LEU A 353 -38.22 37.80 -10.14
C LEU A 353 -38.93 38.41 -11.36
N GLN A 354 -40.16 37.99 -11.68
CA GLN A 354 -40.96 38.59 -12.76
C GLN A 354 -41.41 40.02 -12.43
N GLN A 355 -41.61 40.31 -11.15
CA GLN A 355 -42.01 41.63 -10.66
C GLN A 355 -40.81 42.52 -10.31
N ALA A 356 -39.58 42.00 -10.38
CA ALA A 356 -38.39 42.73 -10.00
C ALA A 356 -38.10 43.90 -10.95
N PRO A 357 -37.70 45.09 -10.41
CA PRO A 357 -37.25 46.21 -11.22
C PRO A 357 -36.12 45.82 -12.17
N SER A 358 -36.06 46.47 -13.34
CA SER A 358 -35.03 46.22 -14.35
C SER A 358 -33.60 46.34 -13.81
N GLU A 359 -33.36 47.24 -12.86
CA GLU A 359 -32.07 47.42 -12.20
C GLU A 359 -31.66 46.19 -11.37
N VAL A 360 -32.60 45.53 -10.69
CA VAL A 360 -32.35 44.28 -9.94
C VAL A 360 -32.04 43.15 -10.93
N ILE A 361 -32.79 43.02 -12.02
CA ILE A 361 -32.53 42.02 -13.06
C ILE A 361 -31.15 42.22 -13.70
N ASN A 362 -30.75 43.47 -13.93
CA ASN A 362 -29.42 43.79 -14.47
C ASN A 362 -28.30 43.46 -13.47
N CYS A 363 -28.51 43.72 -12.18
CA CYS A 363 -27.58 43.33 -11.13
C CYS A 363 -27.42 41.80 -11.09
N LEU A 364 -28.53 41.06 -11.12
CA LEU A 364 -28.51 39.59 -11.13
C LEU A 364 -27.77 39.06 -12.38
N ASN A 365 -28.10 39.56 -13.57
CA ASN A 365 -27.39 39.16 -14.80
C ASN A 365 -25.88 39.44 -14.73
N PHE A 366 -25.45 40.45 -13.98
CA PHE A 366 -24.04 40.80 -13.79
C PHE A 366 -23.35 39.90 -12.75
N GLU A 367 -23.97 39.66 -11.59
CA GLU A 367 -23.36 38.96 -10.45
C GLU A 367 -23.36 37.42 -10.61
N ILE A 368 -24.41 36.87 -11.23
CA ILE A 368 -24.60 35.41 -11.41
C ILE A 368 -24.56 34.96 -12.88
N GLY A 369 -24.49 35.90 -13.82
CA GLY A 369 -24.36 35.65 -15.26
C GLY A 369 -25.70 35.49 -15.98
N ALA A 370 -25.79 36.03 -17.19
CA ALA A 370 -27.02 36.04 -17.99
C ALA A 370 -27.52 34.63 -18.34
N ASP A 371 -26.61 33.72 -18.71
CA ASP A 371 -26.96 32.34 -19.08
C ASP A 371 -27.53 31.57 -17.87
N THR A 372 -26.94 31.74 -16.69
CA THR A 372 -27.45 31.17 -15.44
C THR A 372 -28.81 31.76 -15.08
N MET A 373 -28.99 33.07 -15.27
CA MET A 373 -30.29 33.72 -15.03
C MET A 373 -31.37 33.27 -15.99
N GLU A 374 -31.04 32.95 -17.23
CA GLU A 374 -31.99 32.40 -18.18
C GLU A 374 -32.46 31.00 -17.73
N LYS A 375 -31.54 30.15 -17.27
CA LYS A 375 -31.84 28.83 -16.71
C LYS A 375 -32.70 28.88 -15.43
N ILE A 376 -32.47 29.89 -14.59
CA ILE A 376 -33.29 30.13 -13.39
C ILE A 376 -34.71 30.57 -13.81
N LYS A 377 -34.82 31.51 -14.75
CA LYS A 377 -36.12 32.01 -15.26
C LYS A 377 -36.93 30.93 -15.99
N SER A 378 -36.26 30.01 -16.67
CA SER A 378 -36.90 28.90 -17.38
C SER A 378 -37.31 27.76 -16.44
N GLY A 379 -36.89 27.80 -15.16
CA GLY A 379 -37.10 26.71 -14.19
C GLY A 379 -36.22 25.48 -14.44
N GLU A 380 -35.22 25.61 -15.31
CA GLU A 380 -34.23 24.56 -15.60
C GLU A 380 -33.17 24.43 -14.49
N MET A 381 -33.04 25.46 -13.65
CA MET A 381 -32.10 25.50 -12.53
C MET A 381 -32.73 26.19 -11.31
N MET A 382 -32.59 25.60 -10.13
CA MET A 382 -33.01 26.23 -8.87
C MET A 382 -31.93 27.23 -8.39
N PRO A 383 -32.28 28.31 -7.67
CA PRO A 383 -31.28 29.17 -7.04
C PRO A 383 -30.66 28.48 -5.80
N PHE A 384 -29.37 28.11 -5.88
CA PHE A 384 -28.63 27.42 -4.80
C PHE A 384 -27.91 28.39 -3.85
N GLN A 385 -27.45 27.88 -2.69
CA GLN A 385 -26.91 28.67 -1.56
C GLN A 385 -25.79 29.67 -1.94
N ASP A 386 -24.85 29.29 -2.81
CA ASP A 386 -23.75 30.19 -3.25
C ASP A 386 -24.23 31.40 -4.05
N ASN A 387 -25.37 31.27 -4.72
CA ASN A 387 -26.00 32.39 -5.42
C ASN A 387 -26.93 33.18 -4.51
N GLY A 388 -27.44 32.58 -3.44
CA GLY A 388 -28.35 33.21 -2.48
C GLY A 388 -27.81 34.52 -1.91
N GLU A 389 -26.51 34.58 -1.60
CA GLU A 389 -25.87 35.82 -1.11
C GLU A 389 -25.76 36.91 -2.18
N LYS A 390 -25.43 36.53 -3.42
CA LYS A 390 -25.35 37.48 -4.55
C LYS A 390 -26.72 38.01 -4.94
N VAL A 391 -27.73 37.13 -4.95
CA VAL A 391 -29.12 37.51 -5.16
C VAL A 391 -29.56 38.47 -4.07
N ARG A 392 -29.34 38.10 -2.80
CA ARG A 392 -29.65 38.95 -1.64
C ARG A 392 -28.95 40.31 -1.74
N ALA A 393 -27.67 40.35 -2.10
CA ALA A 393 -26.93 41.60 -2.28
C ALA A 393 -27.55 42.51 -3.36
N CYS A 394 -28.05 41.96 -4.48
CA CYS A 394 -28.74 42.75 -5.49
C CYS A 394 -30.06 43.36 -5.01
N PHE A 395 -30.84 42.62 -4.21
CA PHE A 395 -32.08 43.14 -3.62
C PHE A 395 -31.82 44.13 -2.48
N GLU A 396 -30.81 43.89 -1.62
CA GLU A 396 -30.42 44.77 -0.53
C GLU A 396 -29.84 46.11 -1.01
N LYS A 397 -29.05 46.09 -2.10
CA LYS A 397 -28.43 47.28 -2.68
C LYS A 397 -29.43 48.29 -3.26
N MET A 398 -30.65 47.84 -3.54
CA MET A 398 -31.70 48.66 -4.15
C MET A 398 -32.68 49.26 -3.13
N GLY A 399 -32.67 48.78 -1.88
CA GLY A 399 -33.55 49.25 -0.79
C GLY A 399 -35.06 49.04 -1.06
N PRO A 400 -35.93 49.03 -0.04
CA PRO A 400 -37.36 48.95 -0.28
C PRO A 400 -37.86 50.20 -1.02
N PRO A 401 -38.86 50.08 -1.91
CA PRO A 401 -39.39 51.23 -2.63
C PRO A 401 -39.93 52.28 -1.65
N GLN A 402 -39.53 53.54 -1.84
CA GLN A 402 -40.07 54.67 -1.09
C GLN A 402 -41.50 54.96 -1.54
N GLY A 403 -42.48 54.38 -0.84
CA GLY A 403 -43.88 54.76 -0.99
C GLY A 403 -44.84 53.62 -0.67
N GLU A 404 -45.67 53.87 0.35
CA GLU A 404 -46.84 53.08 0.78
C GLU A 404 -46.57 51.81 1.59
N GLY A 405 -46.72 51.96 2.93
CA GLY A 405 -47.56 51.09 3.76
C GLY A 405 -47.12 49.64 3.93
N GLY A 406 -46.67 49.28 5.13
CA GLY A 406 -46.07 47.98 5.41
C GLY A 406 -46.95 46.76 5.19
N TYR A 407 -46.27 45.64 4.95
CA TYR A 407 -46.75 44.30 5.28
C TYR A 407 -45.74 43.66 6.22
N SER A 408 -46.11 43.58 7.50
CA SER A 408 -45.70 42.48 8.37
C SER A 408 -46.52 41.27 7.96
N GLU A 409 -45.87 40.12 7.82
CA GLU A 409 -46.55 38.83 7.83
C GLU A 409 -47.29 38.68 9.17
N GLY A 410 -48.54 38.21 9.11
CA GLY A 410 -49.52 38.37 10.17
C GLY A 410 -49.43 37.33 11.28
N GLY A 411 -49.41 37.82 12.52
CA GLY A 411 -49.91 37.13 13.72
C GLY A 411 -50.70 38.15 14.54
N SER A 412 -51.96 37.86 14.87
CA SER A 412 -52.94 38.82 15.41
C SER A 412 -52.78 39.04 16.92
N ILE A 413 -52.57 40.30 17.34
CA ILE A 413 -52.69 40.76 18.74
C ILE A 413 -53.42 42.13 18.74
N PRO A 414 -54.40 42.39 19.63
CA PRO A 414 -55.25 43.59 19.60
C PRO A 414 -54.51 44.86 20.03
N PRO A 415 -55.04 46.07 19.73
CA PRO A 415 -54.26 47.30 19.80
C PRO A 415 -54.26 47.92 21.21
N GLY A 416 -53.06 48.22 21.70
CA GLY A 416 -52.81 49.04 22.87
C GLY A 416 -51.31 49.22 23.09
N ASP A 417 -50.90 50.48 23.14
CA ASP A 417 -49.63 51.03 23.66
C ASP A 417 -48.45 51.29 22.70
N GLU A 418 -47.89 52.48 22.93
CA GLU A 418 -46.96 53.26 22.13
C GLU A 418 -45.59 52.59 21.90
N PHE A 419 -45.06 52.79 20.70
CA PHE A 419 -43.73 52.42 20.25
C PHE A 419 -42.63 53.04 21.16
N GLN A 420 -42.07 52.24 22.08
CA GLN A 420 -40.80 52.57 22.73
C GLN A 420 -39.64 52.13 21.82
N LYS A 421 -38.71 53.06 21.52
CA LYS A 421 -37.43 52.74 20.90
C LYS A 421 -36.75 51.64 21.71
N GLN A 422 -36.54 50.46 21.13
CA GLN A 422 -35.78 49.38 21.78
C GLN A 422 -34.31 49.79 21.86
N THR A 423 -33.91 50.27 23.03
CA THR A 423 -32.52 50.36 23.49
C THR A 423 -32.11 49.03 24.10
N GLY A 424 -30.81 48.71 24.12
CA GLY A 424 -30.32 47.48 24.76
C GLY A 424 -30.47 47.50 26.29
N PRO A 425 -30.02 46.43 26.99
CA PRO A 425 -30.06 46.36 28.45
C PRO A 425 -29.49 47.62 29.09
N GLY A 426 -30.15 48.17 30.11
CA GLY A 426 -29.73 49.43 30.74
C GLY A 426 -29.93 50.71 29.92
N GLY A 427 -30.54 50.63 28.72
CA GLY A 427 -30.78 51.80 27.88
C GLY A 427 -29.65 52.16 26.92
N CYS A 428 -28.65 51.28 26.75
CA CYS A 428 -27.55 51.48 25.82
C CYS A 428 -28.03 51.64 24.37
N GLN A 429 -27.38 52.53 23.62
CA GLN A 429 -27.80 52.88 22.25
C GLN A 429 -26.77 52.49 21.18
N SER A 430 -25.63 51.95 21.60
CA SER A 430 -24.56 51.50 20.73
C SER A 430 -23.92 50.19 21.25
N PRO A 431 -23.31 49.37 20.38
CA PRO A 431 -22.69 48.11 20.78
C PRO A 431 -21.61 48.26 21.86
N GLU A 432 -20.75 49.28 21.77
CA GLU A 432 -19.72 49.54 22.79
C GLU A 432 -20.32 49.91 24.16
N GLU A 433 -21.37 50.75 24.20
CA GLU A 433 -22.07 51.05 25.45
C GLU A 433 -22.75 49.82 26.05
N CYS A 434 -23.32 48.96 25.20
CA CYS A 434 -23.95 47.74 25.68
C CYS A 434 -22.92 46.74 26.22
N GLU A 435 -21.75 46.63 25.59
CA GLU A 435 -20.67 45.75 26.05
C GLU A 435 -20.10 46.21 27.40
N ASP A 436 -19.85 47.50 27.57
CA ASP A 436 -19.42 48.09 28.86
C ASP A 436 -20.48 47.93 29.96
N TYR A 437 -21.75 48.11 29.62
CA TYR A 437 -22.85 47.89 30.58
C TYR A 437 -22.90 46.43 31.05
N CYS A 438 -22.80 45.48 30.12
CA CYS A 438 -22.87 44.06 30.40
C CYS A 438 -21.64 43.51 31.16
N GLN A 439 -20.50 44.20 31.16
CA GLN A 439 -19.35 43.83 32.00
C GLN A 439 -19.66 43.92 33.50
N SER A 440 -20.60 44.80 33.89
CA SER A 440 -21.00 44.99 35.29
C SER A 440 -22.41 44.46 35.61
N HIS A 441 -23.21 44.14 34.59
CA HIS A 441 -24.61 43.71 34.71
C HIS A 441 -24.88 42.42 33.91
N GLN A 442 -24.06 41.38 34.12
CA GLN A 442 -24.11 40.11 33.38
C GLN A 442 -25.47 39.39 33.42
N GLU A 443 -26.17 39.46 34.55
CA GLU A 443 -27.49 38.83 34.71
C GLU A 443 -28.58 39.52 33.88
N GLU A 444 -28.41 40.81 33.56
CA GLU A 444 -29.38 41.61 32.78
C GLU A 444 -29.17 41.49 31.27
N CYS A 445 -27.99 41.02 30.84
CA CYS A 445 -27.63 40.91 29.43
C CYS A 445 -27.77 39.52 28.82
N GLY A 446 -28.03 38.49 29.64
CA GLY A 446 -28.11 37.09 29.21
C GLY A 446 -26.76 36.50 28.82
N ALA A 447 -26.43 35.31 29.32
CA ALA A 447 -25.18 34.64 28.98
C ALA A 447 -25.17 34.13 27.51
N PRO A 448 -24.03 34.15 26.80
CA PRO A 448 -23.94 33.62 25.44
C PRO A 448 -24.14 32.09 25.39
N PRO A 449 -24.70 31.53 24.30
CA PRO A 449 -25.00 30.11 24.22
C PRO A 449 -23.72 29.28 24.17
N GLN A 450 -23.54 28.39 25.15
CA GLN A 450 -22.58 27.30 25.04
C GLN A 450 -23.07 26.32 23.97
N GLN A 451 -22.14 25.87 23.11
CA GLN A 451 -22.34 24.86 22.09
C GLN A 451 -23.00 23.61 22.70
N GLN A 452 -24.24 23.33 22.26
CA GLN A 452 -24.93 22.07 22.54
C GLN A 452 -24.51 21.02 21.51
N SER A 453 -23.93 19.92 21.97
CA SER A 453 -23.93 18.63 21.29
C SER A 453 -25.31 17.95 21.46
N PRO A 454 -25.69 16.99 20.58
CA PRO A 454 -27.10 16.66 20.31
C PRO A 454 -27.75 15.66 21.28
N MET A 455 -29.04 15.93 21.50
CA MET A 455 -30.18 15.20 22.07
C MET A 455 -30.05 13.80 22.71
N ASP A 456 -30.66 13.72 23.89
CA ASP A 456 -31.13 12.53 24.62
C ASP A 456 -32.10 11.65 23.82
N GLN A 457 -31.90 10.33 23.93
CA GLN A 457 -32.92 9.29 23.74
C GLN A 457 -33.53 8.87 25.10
N PRO A 458 -34.73 8.24 25.13
CA PRO A 458 -35.60 8.24 26.30
C PRO A 458 -35.23 7.24 27.41
N GLN A 459 -35.64 7.60 28.63
CA GLN A 459 -35.35 6.97 29.92
C GLN A 459 -35.78 5.50 30.07
N TYR A 460 -34.92 4.71 30.74
CA TYR A 460 -35.28 3.58 31.60
C TYR A 460 -34.40 3.57 32.88
N PRO A 461 -34.82 2.93 34.00
CA PRO A 461 -34.47 3.41 35.34
C PRO A 461 -33.33 2.67 36.07
N ASN A 462 -32.57 3.48 36.83
CA ASN A 462 -31.84 3.27 38.11
C ASN A 462 -30.65 2.29 38.28
N GLU A 463 -29.47 2.93 38.49
CA GLU A 463 -28.36 2.70 39.48
C GLU A 463 -27.34 1.53 39.34
N PRO A 464 -26.10 1.62 39.93
CA PRO A 464 -25.34 2.78 40.44
C PRO A 464 -23.87 2.93 39.93
N SER A 465 -23.40 4.18 40.07
CA SER A 465 -22.06 4.80 40.12
C SER A 465 -20.76 3.98 40.17
N ASP A 466 -19.75 4.44 39.42
CA ASP A 466 -18.41 4.72 39.98
C ASP A 466 -17.60 5.77 39.17
N ASN A 467 -17.25 6.85 39.90
CA ASN A 467 -16.13 7.79 39.80
C ASN A 467 -14.99 7.55 38.76
N PHE A 468 -14.57 8.59 38.01
CA PHE A 468 -13.41 9.46 38.34
C PHE A 468 -12.89 10.28 37.12
N GLN A 469 -12.98 11.61 37.28
CA GLN A 469 -12.12 12.74 36.85
C GLN A 469 -11.42 12.88 35.48
N SER A 470 -11.73 14.07 34.93
CA SER A 470 -11.16 14.94 33.90
C SER A 470 -9.67 15.35 33.97
N GLY A 471 -9.15 15.73 32.80
CA GLY A 471 -8.11 16.75 32.57
C GLY A 471 -7.38 16.46 31.24
N GLY A 472 -7.11 17.38 30.32
CA GLY A 472 -7.27 18.81 30.18
C GLY A 472 -6.71 19.20 28.80
N SER A 473 -7.24 20.27 28.21
CA SER A 473 -7.02 20.73 26.84
C SER A 473 -5.65 21.39 26.60
N GLY A 474 -5.10 21.23 25.39
CA GLY A 474 -3.96 21.98 24.85
C GLY A 474 -4.15 22.30 23.35
N PRO A 475 -3.54 23.37 22.82
CA PRO A 475 -4.08 24.16 21.71
C PRO A 475 -3.68 23.69 20.29
N GLY A 476 -4.47 24.14 19.32
CA GLY A 476 -4.51 23.67 17.94
C GLY A 476 -3.34 24.05 17.02
N MET A 477 -3.22 23.25 15.96
CA MET A 477 -2.31 23.41 14.83
C MET A 477 -2.99 24.18 13.68
N PRO A 478 -2.27 25.05 12.95
CA PRO A 478 -2.74 25.60 11.68
C PRO A 478 -2.46 24.66 10.49
N PRO A 479 -3.18 24.79 9.36
CA PRO A 479 -3.02 23.93 8.19
C PRO A 479 -1.79 24.32 7.36
N SER A 480 -0.99 23.34 6.95
CA SER A 480 0.20 23.54 6.10
C SER A 480 -0.10 23.21 4.64
N SER A 481 -0.18 24.24 3.81
CA SER A 481 0.03 24.17 2.36
C SER A 481 1.32 24.92 2.04
N GLY A 482 2.34 24.24 1.53
CA GLY A 482 3.57 24.89 1.07
C GLY A 482 4.70 23.89 0.80
N GLU A 483 5.08 23.79 -0.48
CA GLU A 483 6.27 23.12 -0.99
C GLU A 483 7.54 23.57 -0.25
N PHE A 484 8.41 22.63 0.10
CA PHE A 484 9.80 22.91 0.52
C PHE A 484 10.78 22.02 -0.24
N GLY A 485 11.68 22.67 -0.99
CA GLY A 485 12.88 22.06 -1.57
C GLY A 485 14.01 21.87 -0.54
N PRO A 486 15.14 21.23 -0.92
CA PRO A 486 16.02 20.58 0.06
C PRO A 486 17.13 21.50 0.58
N GLY A 487 17.45 21.30 1.86
CA GLY A 487 18.82 21.46 2.38
C GLY A 487 19.07 22.67 3.27
N GLN A 488 18.89 22.52 4.58
CA GLN A 488 19.77 23.13 5.60
C GLN A 488 19.79 22.25 6.86
N GLN A 489 20.99 21.84 7.28
CA GLN A 489 21.24 21.15 8.56
C GLN A 489 21.34 22.19 9.68
N TYR A 490 20.69 21.96 10.82
CA TYR A 490 20.90 22.74 12.04
C TYR A 490 21.60 21.88 13.11
N PRO A 491 22.62 22.42 13.82
CA PRO A 491 23.31 21.71 14.89
C PRO A 491 22.53 21.78 16.22
N MET A 492 22.37 20.63 16.88
CA MET A 492 21.89 20.54 18.26
C MET A 492 23.03 20.81 19.24
N ASN A 493 22.91 21.89 20.02
CA ASN A 493 23.72 22.09 21.23
C ASN A 493 22.97 21.52 22.45
N PRO A 494 23.65 20.80 23.36
CA PRO A 494 23.02 20.27 24.56
C PRO A 494 22.76 21.35 25.62
N ILE A 495 21.64 21.19 26.34
CA ILE A 495 21.17 22.09 27.41
C ILE A 495 21.97 21.81 28.70
N PRO A 496 22.54 22.83 29.38
CA PRO A 496 23.12 22.67 30.71
C PRO A 496 22.04 22.65 31.78
N CYS A 497 22.08 21.68 32.69
CA CYS A 497 21.29 21.70 33.92
C CYS A 497 22.12 22.38 35.02
N GLU A 498 21.84 23.65 35.31
CA GLU A 498 22.32 24.35 36.50
C GLU A 498 21.12 24.66 37.41
N GLY A 499 21.09 24.06 38.60
CA GLY A 499 20.06 24.29 39.62
C GLY A 499 20.03 23.18 40.67
N GLU A 500 20.16 23.57 41.94
CA GLU A 500 20.27 22.67 43.10
C GLU A 500 18.99 21.83 43.27
N GLY A 501 19.09 20.51 43.08
CA GLY A 501 17.96 19.59 43.30
C GLY A 501 18.03 18.20 42.64
N CYS A 502 19.01 17.93 41.77
CA CYS A 502 19.16 16.59 41.18
C CYS A 502 20.05 15.70 42.06
N GLN A 503 19.46 15.02 43.06
CA GLN A 503 20.11 13.88 43.73
C GLN A 503 19.61 12.56 43.12
N ALA A 504 20.52 11.80 42.50
CA ALA A 504 20.28 10.40 42.18
C ALA A 504 20.52 9.54 43.43
N PRO A 505 19.68 8.52 43.73
CA PRO A 505 19.90 7.66 44.88
C PRO A 505 21.11 6.74 44.67
N ALA A 506 21.95 6.66 45.71
CA ALA A 506 23.14 5.83 45.77
C ALA A 506 22.78 4.40 46.22
N GLU A 507 22.54 3.49 45.29
CA GLU A 507 22.46 2.07 45.63
C GLU A 507 22.75 1.13 44.45
N TYR A 508 23.90 1.28 43.78
CA TYR A 508 24.47 0.21 42.95
C TYR A 508 26.01 0.32 42.92
N GLN A 509 26.66 -0.15 43.97
CA GLN A 509 28.06 -0.55 43.92
C GLN A 509 28.19 -1.96 44.50
N GLN A 510 28.09 -2.97 43.63
CA GLN A 510 28.87 -4.22 43.67
C GLN A 510 28.49 -5.13 42.47
N PRO A 511 29.47 -5.76 41.80
CA PRO A 511 29.18 -6.71 40.72
C PRO A 511 28.81 -8.08 41.31
N PRO A 512 27.82 -8.82 40.76
CA PRO A 512 27.57 -10.18 41.22
C PRO A 512 28.57 -11.16 40.63
N ALA A 513 28.90 -12.16 41.46
CA ALA A 513 29.78 -13.28 41.19
C ALA A 513 29.25 -14.22 40.10
N GLU A 514 30.19 -14.96 39.49
CA GLU A 514 29.96 -15.99 38.47
C GLU A 514 28.81 -16.93 38.82
N PHE A 515 27.80 -16.97 37.95
CA PHE A 515 26.70 -17.91 38.03
C PHE A 515 27.09 -19.18 37.24
N GLN A 516 27.44 -20.26 37.94
CA GLN A 516 27.60 -21.58 37.33
C GLN A 516 26.22 -22.17 37.02
N LEU A 517 25.97 -22.46 35.74
CA LEU A 517 24.76 -23.14 35.29
C LEU A 517 24.73 -24.61 35.80
N PRO A 518 23.59 -25.10 36.31
CA PRO A 518 23.43 -26.52 36.59
C PRO A 518 23.34 -27.35 35.28
N PRO A 519 23.77 -28.62 35.27
CA PRO A 519 23.67 -29.46 34.08
C PRO A 519 22.21 -29.79 33.76
N ALA A 520 21.90 -29.84 32.46
CA ALA A 520 20.57 -30.15 31.93
C ALA A 520 20.09 -31.56 32.34
N PRO A 521 18.78 -31.76 32.58
CA PRO A 521 18.25 -33.08 32.87
C PRO A 521 18.22 -33.95 31.61
N GLU A 522 18.76 -35.17 31.71
CA GLU A 522 18.66 -36.22 30.70
C GLU A 522 17.19 -36.59 30.47
N GLN A 523 16.68 -36.34 29.26
CA GLN A 523 15.40 -36.89 28.81
C GLN A 523 15.64 -38.16 27.98
N ASN A 524 15.49 -39.30 28.65
CA ASN A 524 15.18 -40.56 28.00
C ASN A 524 13.74 -40.51 27.50
N SER A 525 13.53 -40.53 26.18
CA SER A 525 12.26 -40.89 25.55
C SER A 525 12.51 -41.44 24.14
N ALA A 526 12.12 -42.70 23.94
CA ALA A 526 12.10 -43.39 22.66
C ALA A 526 10.95 -42.86 21.76
N PRO A 527 10.99 -43.08 20.43
CA PRO A 527 10.28 -42.27 19.45
C PRO A 527 8.83 -42.73 19.21
N GLY A 528 7.90 -41.77 19.28
CA GLY A 528 6.56 -41.88 18.71
C GLY A 528 6.54 -41.29 17.30
N SER A 529 6.24 -42.12 16.32
CA SER A 529 6.12 -41.77 14.90
C SER A 529 4.85 -40.93 14.63
N PHE A 530 5.03 -39.71 14.14
CA PHE A 530 4.01 -38.98 13.37
C PHE A 530 4.40 -39.00 11.87
N PRO A 531 3.45 -39.21 10.95
CA PRO A 531 3.75 -39.26 9.52
C PRO A 531 4.07 -37.86 8.97
N GLU A 532 5.13 -37.77 8.17
CA GLU A 532 5.47 -36.60 7.35
C GLU A 532 4.30 -36.22 6.41
N PRO A 533 4.02 -34.92 6.20
CA PRO A 533 3.14 -34.49 5.13
C PRO A 533 3.80 -34.75 3.76
N ALA A 534 3.01 -35.27 2.82
CA ALA A 534 3.45 -35.61 1.48
C ALA A 534 4.02 -34.39 0.71
N PRO A 535 5.01 -34.59 -0.19
CA PRO A 535 5.53 -33.52 -1.02
C PRO A 535 4.47 -33.01 -1.99
N ALA A 536 4.40 -31.68 -2.13
CA ALA A 536 3.50 -31.01 -3.07
C ALA A 536 3.82 -31.39 -4.54
N PRO A 537 2.80 -31.47 -5.42
CA PRO A 537 3.00 -31.84 -6.81
C PRO A 537 3.74 -30.75 -7.58
N SER A 538 4.65 -31.17 -8.46
CA SER A 538 5.42 -30.35 -9.39
C SER A 538 4.50 -29.57 -10.33
N GLY A 539 4.15 -28.34 -9.94
CA GLY A 539 3.41 -27.40 -10.77
C GLY A 539 4.36 -26.69 -11.74
N SER A 540 4.11 -26.88 -13.03
CA SER A 540 4.71 -26.16 -14.16
C SER A 540 4.81 -24.65 -13.90
N LEU A 541 6.03 -24.15 -13.75
CA LEU A 541 6.32 -22.71 -13.70
C LEU A 541 6.07 -22.10 -15.08
N ASN A 542 5.18 -21.12 -15.15
CA ASN A 542 5.07 -20.17 -16.24
C ASN A 542 5.92 -18.97 -15.83
N SER A 543 7.11 -18.85 -16.42
CA SER A 543 8.19 -17.92 -16.04
C SER A 543 8.08 -16.59 -16.76
N ASN A 544 7.91 -15.51 -15.99
CA ASN A 544 8.14 -14.12 -16.40
C ASN A 544 8.59 -13.31 -15.17
N SER A 545 9.72 -13.69 -14.56
CA SER A 545 10.42 -12.88 -13.54
C SER A 545 11.92 -12.83 -13.84
N PHE A 546 12.54 -11.69 -13.48
CA PHE A 546 13.93 -11.29 -13.73
C PHE A 546 14.99 -12.35 -13.34
N LEU A 547 14.72 -13.19 -12.33
CA LEU A 547 15.61 -14.27 -11.90
C LEU A 547 15.48 -15.56 -12.74
N SER A 548 14.40 -15.71 -13.50
CA SER A 548 14.25 -16.82 -14.45
C SER A 548 15.21 -16.68 -15.63
N SER A 549 15.57 -15.46 -16.02
CA SER A 549 16.50 -15.21 -17.14
C SER A 549 17.97 -15.52 -16.78
N VAL A 550 18.38 -15.26 -15.53
CA VAL A 550 19.76 -15.51 -15.05
C VAL A 550 19.95 -16.98 -14.66
N VAL A 551 18.92 -17.63 -14.10
CA VAL A 551 18.94 -19.07 -13.82
C VAL A 551 18.76 -19.91 -15.10
N GLN A 552 18.06 -19.42 -16.13
CA GLN A 552 18.09 -20.05 -17.45
C GLN A 552 19.48 -19.93 -18.11
N ALA A 553 20.14 -18.77 -18.07
CA ALA A 553 21.50 -18.61 -18.60
C ALA A 553 22.52 -19.55 -17.89
N LEU A 554 22.42 -19.73 -16.57
CA LEU A 554 23.35 -20.60 -15.83
C LEU A 554 22.98 -22.09 -15.81
N ASN A 555 21.71 -22.47 -15.99
CA ASN A 555 21.30 -23.88 -16.09
C ASN A 555 21.50 -24.47 -17.49
N PHE A 556 21.57 -23.65 -18.56
CA PHE A 556 21.87 -24.17 -19.91
C PHE A 556 23.34 -24.58 -20.09
N LEU A 557 24.25 -24.15 -19.23
CA LEU A 557 25.63 -24.65 -19.22
C LEU A 557 25.77 -26.09 -18.65
N VAL A 558 24.66 -26.73 -18.24
CA VAL A 558 24.63 -28.14 -17.83
C VAL A 558 23.59 -28.98 -18.62
N HIS A 559 23.08 -28.54 -19.77
CA HIS A 559 22.58 -29.46 -20.82
C HIS A 559 23.23 -29.24 -22.19
#